data_AF-A0A6A5R8M3-F1
#
_entry.id   AF-A0A6A5R8M3-F1
#
_cell.length_a   1.000
_cell.length_b   1.000
_cell.length_c   1.000
_cell.angle_alpha   90.00
_cell.angle_beta   90.00
_cell.angle_gamma   90.00
#
_symmetry.space_group_name_H-M   'P 1'
#
loop_
_entity.id
_entity.type
_entity.pdbx_description
1 polymer ?
#
loop_
_entity_poly.entity_id
_entity_poly.type
_entity_poly.pdbx_seq_one_letter_code
_entity_poly.pdbx_strand_id
1 'polypeptide(L)'
;MPPQRQILQELDQNVRRGPNLTIVQRNQIMGLLAGGCTVKEAADAYGRTERCIRDLRKKYTTTGTTEDKPRSGRPPILSLSQKKIIYRKARAAPKIEYSDLAKEAVYVNAEGTPSKPPSRSTLYRVLKQQGLTNLYCKKRLKLTAKHAKER
;
A
#
# COMPACT_ATOMS: atom_id res chain seq x y z
N MET A 1 -13.56 -8.16 31.45
CA MET A 1 -14.48 -8.52 30.32
C MET A 1 -15.20 -7.28 29.80
N PRO A 2 -15.31 -7.03 28.48
CA PRO A 2 -16.39 -6.17 28.00
C PRO A 2 -17.72 -6.82 28.43
N PRO A 3 -18.71 -6.05 28.90
CA PRO A 3 -19.96 -6.60 29.40
C PRO A 3 -20.60 -7.52 28.34
N GLN A 4 -21.06 -8.70 28.78
CA GLN A 4 -21.80 -9.62 27.91
C GLN A 4 -23.10 -8.94 27.47
N ARG A 5 -23.41 -9.03 26.18
CA ARG A 5 -24.65 -8.46 25.64
C ARG A 5 -25.84 -9.14 26.30
N GLN A 6 -26.67 -8.36 26.96
CA GLN A 6 -27.94 -8.85 27.49
C GLN A 6 -29.00 -8.85 26.37
N ILE A 7 -29.89 -9.83 26.41
CA ILE A 7 -31.05 -9.85 25.51
C ILE A 7 -31.88 -8.58 25.79
N LEU A 8 -32.24 -7.83 24.75
CA LEU A 8 -32.89 -6.50 24.81
C LEU A 8 -32.00 -5.31 25.26
N GLN A 9 -30.68 -5.48 25.38
CA GLN A 9 -29.78 -4.36 25.64
C GLN A 9 -29.77 -3.38 24.45
N GLU A 10 -30.01 -2.09 24.72
CA GLU A 10 -29.93 -1.04 23.70
C GLU A 10 -28.56 -1.05 23.02
N LEU A 11 -28.58 -1.02 21.68
CA LEU A 11 -27.39 -0.96 20.87
C LEU A 11 -26.85 0.48 20.91
N ASP A 12 -25.90 0.74 21.80
CA ASP A 12 -25.13 1.97 21.75
C ASP A 12 -24.22 1.97 20.52
N GLN A 13 -24.53 2.83 19.55
CA GLN A 13 -23.74 3.01 18.33
C GLN A 13 -22.38 3.65 18.61
N ASN A 14 -22.19 4.25 19.80
CA ASN A 14 -20.97 4.94 20.19
C ASN A 14 -19.93 4.04 20.86
N VAL A 15 -20.13 2.72 20.93
CA VAL A 15 -19.12 1.79 21.43
C VAL A 15 -17.92 1.77 20.48
N ARG A 16 -16.88 2.55 20.81
CA ARG A 16 -15.62 2.59 20.06
C ARG A 16 -14.75 1.39 20.44
N ARG A 17 -14.44 0.53 19.46
CA ARG A 17 -13.37 -0.47 19.64
C ARG A 17 -12.05 0.28 19.82
N GLY A 18 -11.38 0.07 20.95
CA GLY A 18 -10.10 0.71 21.26
C GLY A 18 -9.01 0.35 20.24
N PRO A 19 -7.90 1.12 20.21
CA PRO A 19 -6.80 0.88 19.27
C PRO A 19 -6.21 -0.53 19.45
N ASN A 20 -5.51 -1.00 18.41
CA ASN A 20 -4.74 -2.24 18.48
C ASN A 20 -3.69 -2.18 19.60
N LEU A 21 -3.34 -3.33 20.17
CA LEU A 21 -2.23 -3.42 21.13
C LEU A 21 -0.94 -2.92 20.50
N THR A 22 -0.18 -2.12 21.25
CA THR A 22 1.15 -1.68 20.83
C THR A 22 2.14 -2.85 20.85
N ILE A 23 3.27 -2.73 20.15
CA ILE A 23 4.30 -3.77 20.13
C ILE A 23 4.83 -4.03 21.55
N VAL A 24 5.04 -2.96 22.33
CA VAL A 24 5.48 -3.04 23.74
C VAL A 24 4.48 -3.83 24.57
N GLN A 25 3.19 -3.50 24.48
CA GLN A 25 2.14 -4.23 25.21
C GLN A 25 2.11 -5.71 24.83
N ARG A 26 2.26 -6.05 23.54
CA ARG A 26 2.30 -7.45 23.10
C ARG A 26 3.49 -8.19 23.67
N ASN A 27 4.67 -7.57 23.68
CA ASN A 27 5.88 -8.18 24.24
C ASN A 27 5.73 -8.40 25.75
N GLN A 28 5.17 -7.43 26.48
CA GLN A 28 4.90 -7.58 27.91
C GLN A 28 3.88 -8.70 28.19
N ILE A 29 2.80 -8.79 27.41
CA ILE A 29 1.82 -9.89 27.49
C ILE A 29 2.49 -11.24 27.26
N MET A 30 3.35 -11.35 26.25
CA MET A 30 4.09 -12.59 25.99
C MET A 30 5.05 -12.94 27.14
N GLY A 31 5.69 -11.93 27.75
CA GLY A 31 6.50 -12.11 28.95
C GLY A 31 5.70 -12.63 30.15
N LEU A 32 4.50 -12.10 30.40
CA LEU A 32 3.60 -12.60 31.45
C LEU A 32 3.20 -14.06 31.22
N LEU A 33 2.84 -14.42 29.98
CA LEU A 33 2.51 -15.80 29.63
C LEU A 33 3.70 -16.73 29.79
N ALA A 34 4.92 -16.28 29.47
CA ALA A 34 6.15 -17.04 29.68
C ALA A 34 6.46 -17.23 31.18
N GLY A 35 6.11 -16.24 32.01
CA GLY A 35 6.20 -16.31 33.47
C GLY A 35 5.13 -17.18 34.14
N GLY A 36 4.27 -17.85 33.37
CA GLY A 36 3.25 -18.77 33.89
C GLY A 36 1.89 -18.13 34.19
N CYS A 37 1.70 -16.83 33.93
CA CYS A 37 0.38 -16.21 34.07
C CYS A 37 -0.64 -16.84 33.13
N THR A 38 -1.88 -16.95 33.61
CA THR A 38 -2.97 -17.45 32.79
C THR A 38 -3.39 -16.44 31.73
N VAL A 39 -4.03 -16.92 30.65
CA VAL A 39 -4.58 -16.07 29.59
C VAL A 39 -5.58 -15.05 30.13
N LYS A 40 -6.35 -15.45 31.17
CA LYS A 40 -7.36 -14.60 31.79
C LYS A 40 -6.72 -13.43 32.55
N GLU A 41 -5.73 -13.71 33.39
CA GLU A 41 -4.99 -12.67 34.13
C GLU A 41 -4.31 -11.68 33.18
N ALA A 42 -3.66 -12.18 32.12
CA ALA A 42 -3.06 -11.33 31.10
C ALA A 42 -4.10 -10.48 30.34
N ALA A 43 -5.31 -11.01 30.11
CA ALA A 43 -6.39 -10.28 29.47
C ALA A 43 -6.93 -9.16 30.37
N ASP A 44 -7.14 -9.45 31.65
CA ASP A 44 -7.64 -8.48 32.63
C ASP A 44 -6.61 -7.38 32.89
N ALA A 45 -5.31 -7.70 32.99
CA ALA A 45 -4.23 -6.72 33.16
C ALA A 45 -4.13 -5.68 32.03
N TYR A 46 -4.49 -6.05 30.80
CA TYR A 46 -4.41 -5.16 29.63
C TYR A 46 -5.78 -4.71 29.10
N GLY A 47 -6.87 -5.03 29.81
CA GLY A 47 -8.24 -4.70 29.41
C GLY A 47 -8.63 -5.27 28.04
N ARG A 48 -8.14 -6.48 27.69
CA ARG A 48 -8.44 -7.14 26.41
C ARG A 48 -9.27 -8.39 26.60
N THR A 49 -9.76 -8.94 25.49
CA THR A 49 -10.46 -10.21 25.50
C THR A 49 -9.43 -11.35 25.54
N GLU A 50 -9.77 -12.44 26.23
CA GLU A 50 -8.92 -13.65 26.22
C GLU A 50 -8.64 -14.16 24.79
N ARG A 51 -9.61 -13.99 23.88
CA ARG A 51 -9.43 -14.31 22.47
C ARG A 51 -8.27 -13.53 21.84
N CYS A 52 -8.16 -12.23 22.14
CA CYS A 52 -7.04 -11.41 21.66
C CYS A 52 -5.68 -11.94 22.16
N ILE A 53 -5.61 -12.35 23.43
CA ILE A 53 -4.40 -12.92 24.03
C ILE A 53 -4.07 -14.30 23.41
N ARG A 54 -5.09 -15.15 23.19
CA ARG A 54 -4.92 -16.44 22.50
C ARG A 54 -4.44 -16.28 21.06
N ASP A 55 -5.02 -15.33 20.32
CA ASP A 55 -4.63 -15.03 18.94
C ASP A 55 -3.18 -14.49 18.89
N LEU A 56 -2.80 -13.64 19.85
CA LEU A 56 -1.42 -13.16 19.99
C LEU A 56 -0.44 -14.31 20.27
N ARG A 57 -0.76 -15.18 21.24
CA ARG A 57 0.06 -16.35 21.57
C ARG A 57 0.22 -17.26 20.36
N LYS A 58 -0.88 -17.57 19.66
CA LYS A 58 -0.86 -18.38 18.44
C LYS A 58 0.05 -17.75 17.38
N LYS A 59 -0.11 -16.45 17.12
CA LYS A 59 0.74 -15.71 16.17
C LYS A 59 2.22 -15.78 16.54
N TYR A 60 2.56 -15.59 17.82
CA TYR A 60 3.92 -15.68 18.30
C TYR A 60 4.49 -17.10 18.14
N THR A 61 3.75 -18.14 18.51
CA THR A 61 4.17 -19.53 18.30
C THR A 61 4.37 -19.88 16.83
N THR A 62 3.53 -19.35 15.93
CA THR A 62 3.64 -19.63 14.48
C THR A 62 4.75 -18.85 13.77
N THR A 63 4.99 -17.60 14.15
CA THR A 63 5.90 -16.69 13.40
C THR A 63 7.14 -16.29 14.17
N GLY A 64 7.21 -16.54 15.48
CA GLY A 64 8.26 -16.07 16.37
C GLY A 64 8.23 -14.56 16.66
N THR A 65 7.23 -13.83 16.15
CA THR A 65 7.15 -12.36 16.27
C THR A 65 5.80 -11.91 16.82
N THR A 66 5.80 -10.78 17.54
CA THR A 66 4.58 -10.09 17.99
C THR A 66 4.14 -8.99 17.03
N GLU A 67 5.01 -8.59 16.10
CA GLU A 67 4.80 -7.53 15.11
C GLU A 67 3.75 -7.89 14.07
N ASP A 68 2.94 -6.92 13.65
CA ASP A 68 1.96 -7.14 12.58
C ASP A 68 2.64 -7.21 11.23
N LYS A 69 2.22 -8.18 10.42
CA LYS A 69 2.62 -8.24 9.02
C LYS A 69 2.03 -7.04 8.28
N PRO A 70 2.77 -6.42 7.34
CA PRO A 70 2.22 -5.40 6.48
C PRO A 70 1.02 -5.98 5.72
N ARG A 71 -0.02 -5.15 5.55
CA ARG A 71 -1.18 -5.54 4.73
C ARG A 71 -0.74 -5.58 3.27
N SER A 72 -1.15 -6.61 2.54
CA SER A 72 -0.81 -6.80 1.11
C SER A 72 -1.26 -5.65 0.21
N GLY A 73 -2.24 -4.86 0.64
CA GLY A 73 -2.78 -3.74 -0.13
C GLY A 73 -3.50 -4.20 -1.40
N ARG A 74 -4.03 -3.24 -2.15
CA ARG A 74 -4.67 -3.52 -3.45
C ARG A 74 -3.58 -3.68 -4.53
N PRO A 75 -3.66 -4.71 -5.39
CA PRO A 75 -2.73 -4.84 -6.51
C PRO A 75 -2.82 -3.62 -7.44
N PRO A 76 -1.69 -3.21 -8.06
CA PRO A 76 -1.68 -2.09 -8.98
C PRO A 76 -2.51 -2.39 -10.23
N ILE A 77 -3.12 -1.33 -10.80
CA ILE A 77 -3.98 -1.43 -12.00
C ILE A 77 -3.20 -1.96 -13.21
N LEU A 78 -1.93 -1.57 -13.35
CA LEU A 78 -1.08 -1.98 -14.46
C LEU A 78 -0.28 -3.22 -14.11
N SER A 79 -0.32 -4.21 -15.01
CA SER A 79 0.51 -5.40 -14.95
C SER A 79 1.99 -5.07 -15.17
N LEU A 80 2.87 -6.00 -14.79
CA LEU A 80 4.31 -5.86 -15.01
C LEU A 80 4.66 -5.76 -16.51
N SER A 81 3.93 -6.46 -17.37
CA SER A 81 4.13 -6.42 -18.82
C SER A 81 3.79 -5.04 -19.39
N GLN A 82 2.62 -4.49 -19.02
CA GLN A 82 2.21 -3.15 -19.44
C GLN A 82 3.23 -2.09 -19.00
N LYS A 83 3.70 -2.17 -17.74
CA LYS A 83 4.76 -1.28 -17.24
C LYS A 83 6.02 -1.34 -18.10
N LYS A 84 6.47 -2.55 -18.49
CA LYS A 84 7.65 -2.72 -19.36
C LYS A 84 7.46 -2.05 -20.72
N ILE A 85 6.29 -2.20 -21.35
CA ILE A 85 5.97 -1.57 -22.63
C ILE A 85 6.01 -0.05 -22.50
N ILE A 86 5.34 0.49 -21.47
CA ILE A 86 5.33 1.93 -21.16
C ILE A 86 6.77 2.46 -21.00
N TYR A 87 7.59 1.78 -20.20
CA TYR A 87 8.98 2.21 -19.96
C TYR A 87 9.83 2.19 -21.23
N ARG A 88 9.69 1.15 -22.06
CA ARG A 88 10.42 1.05 -23.33
C ARG A 88 10.04 2.19 -24.28
N LYS A 89 8.74 2.45 -24.43
CA LYS A 89 8.24 3.54 -25.28
C LYS A 89 8.66 4.91 -24.77
N ALA A 90 8.55 5.16 -23.46
CA ALA A 90 9.00 6.41 -22.85
C ALA A 90 10.51 6.65 -23.00
N ARG A 91 11.33 5.58 -22.96
CA ARG A 91 12.78 5.68 -23.22
C ARG A 91 13.10 5.92 -24.69
N ALA A 92 12.39 5.26 -25.61
CA ALA A 92 12.58 5.43 -27.04
C ALA A 92 12.15 6.84 -27.51
N ALA A 93 11.06 7.37 -26.94
CA ALA A 93 10.52 8.68 -27.27
C ALA A 93 10.26 9.50 -25.98
N PRO A 94 11.28 10.22 -25.45
CA PRO A 94 11.16 10.95 -24.17
C PRO A 94 10.14 12.11 -24.15
N LYS A 95 9.64 12.51 -25.32
CA LYS A 95 8.64 13.58 -25.49
C LYS A 95 7.26 13.04 -25.88
N ILE A 96 7.04 11.74 -25.74
CA ILE A 96 5.75 11.13 -26.04
C ILE A 96 4.65 11.71 -25.13
N GLU A 97 3.51 12.00 -25.72
CA GLU A 97 2.34 12.48 -24.97
C GLU A 97 1.70 11.32 -24.19
N TYR A 98 1.09 11.67 -23.05
CA TYR A 98 0.43 10.67 -22.19
C TYR A 98 -0.74 9.98 -22.89
N SER A 99 -1.41 10.65 -23.82
CA SER A 99 -2.49 10.07 -24.64
C SER A 99 -2.00 8.92 -25.49
N ASP A 100 -0.79 9.03 -26.06
CA ASP A 100 -0.24 8.00 -26.94
C ASP A 100 0.36 6.85 -26.13
N LEU A 101 0.99 7.15 -25.00
CA LEU A 101 1.39 6.11 -24.04
C LEU A 101 0.20 5.31 -23.50
N ALA A 102 -0.97 5.95 -23.33
CA ALA A 102 -2.17 5.26 -22.87
C ALA A 102 -2.64 4.22 -23.89
N LYS A 103 -2.57 4.52 -25.19
CA LYS A 103 -2.92 3.59 -26.28
C LYS A 103 -1.99 2.38 -26.29
N GLU A 104 -0.69 2.63 -26.16
CA GLU A 104 0.36 1.58 -26.14
C GLU A 104 0.28 0.68 -24.89
N ALA A 105 -0.31 1.18 -23.80
CA ALA A 105 -0.48 0.43 -22.57
C ALA A 105 -1.70 -0.51 -22.58
N VAL A 106 -2.58 -0.40 -23.58
CA VAL A 106 -3.72 -1.30 -23.75
C VAL A 106 -3.20 -2.66 -24.20
N TYR A 107 -3.61 -3.72 -23.51
CA TYR A 107 -3.36 -5.09 -23.96
C TYR A 107 -4.70 -5.77 -24.28
N VAL A 108 -4.66 -6.79 -25.11
CA VAL A 108 -5.81 -7.62 -25.45
C VAL A 108 -5.81 -8.83 -24.52
N ASN A 109 -6.92 -9.05 -23.82
CA ASN A 109 -7.11 -10.22 -22.97
C ASN A 109 -7.21 -11.50 -23.84
N ALA A 110 -7.09 -12.68 -23.22
CA ALA A 110 -7.26 -13.95 -23.93
C ALA A 110 -8.63 -14.07 -24.64
N GLU A 111 -9.65 -13.39 -24.10
CA GLU A 111 -11.02 -13.31 -24.64
C GLU A 111 -11.15 -12.31 -25.81
N GLY A 112 -10.06 -11.71 -26.28
CA GLY A 112 -10.06 -10.72 -27.37
C GLY A 112 -10.50 -9.32 -26.95
N THR A 113 -10.85 -9.09 -25.68
CA THR A 113 -11.29 -7.78 -25.18
C THR A 113 -10.09 -6.88 -24.83
N PRO A 114 -10.06 -5.62 -25.29
CA PRO A 114 -9.01 -4.69 -24.91
C PRO A 114 -9.17 -4.21 -23.46
N SER A 115 -8.06 -4.15 -22.73
CA SER A 115 -8.02 -3.59 -21.38
C SER A 115 -8.35 -2.10 -21.38
N LYS A 116 -8.94 -1.59 -20.30
CA LYS A 116 -9.16 -0.15 -20.14
C LYS A 116 -7.82 0.62 -20.17
N PRO A 117 -7.69 1.68 -20.98
CA PRO A 117 -6.47 2.49 -21.02
C PRO A 117 -6.21 3.13 -19.65
N PRO A 118 -4.94 3.17 -19.20
CA PRO A 118 -4.59 3.79 -17.92
C PRO A 118 -4.83 5.30 -17.96
N SER A 119 -5.22 5.86 -16.82
CA SER A 119 -5.35 7.30 -16.67
C SER A 119 -3.99 8.01 -16.78
N ARG A 120 -4.00 9.27 -17.20
CA ARG A 120 -2.80 10.14 -17.21
C ARG A 120 -2.08 10.16 -15.86
N SER A 121 -2.82 10.24 -14.76
CA SER A 121 -2.26 10.21 -13.39
C SER A 121 -1.56 8.89 -13.07
N THR A 122 -2.10 7.77 -13.56
CA THR A 122 -1.49 6.45 -13.41
C THR A 122 -0.18 6.37 -14.17
N LEU A 123 -0.16 6.82 -15.44
CA LEU A 123 1.04 6.87 -16.26
C LEU A 123 2.12 7.77 -15.66
N TYR A 124 1.76 8.98 -15.24
CA TYR A 124 2.69 9.90 -14.58
C TYR A 124 3.33 9.28 -13.33
N ARG A 125 2.52 8.68 -12.44
CA ARG A 125 3.04 8.04 -11.21
C ARG A 125 4.01 6.90 -11.53
N VAL A 126 3.67 6.09 -12.54
CA VAL A 126 4.47 4.94 -12.97
C VAL A 126 5.80 5.38 -13.58
N LEU A 127 5.81 6.41 -14.43
CA LEU A 127 7.03 7.00 -14.97
C LEU A 127 7.87 7.68 -13.89
N LYS A 128 7.24 8.41 -12.97
CA LYS A 128 7.91 9.09 -11.85
C LYS A 128 8.64 8.11 -10.92
N GLN A 129 8.04 6.96 -10.63
CA GLN A 129 8.68 5.90 -9.85
C GLN A 129 9.98 5.37 -10.49
N GLN A 130 10.13 5.51 -11.81
CA GLN A 130 11.33 5.11 -12.55
C GLN A 130 12.23 6.29 -12.94
N GLY A 131 11.92 7.51 -12.50
CA GLY A 131 12.65 8.72 -12.91
C GLY A 131 12.49 9.08 -14.40
N LEU A 132 11.53 8.48 -15.11
CA LEU A 132 11.27 8.71 -16.54
C LEU A 132 10.27 9.84 -16.78
N THR A 133 10.28 10.86 -15.92
CA THR A 133 9.49 12.07 -16.13
C THR A 133 10.07 12.87 -17.27
N ASN A 134 9.21 13.51 -18.08
CA ASN A 134 9.62 14.41 -19.15
C ASN A 134 10.70 15.37 -18.64
N LEU A 135 11.94 15.13 -19.06
CA LEU A 135 13.02 16.08 -18.86
C LEU A 135 12.64 17.28 -19.72
N TYR A 136 12.36 18.41 -19.07
CA TYR A 136 12.36 19.70 -19.75
C TYR A 136 13.81 19.98 -20.17
N CYS A 137 14.26 19.34 -21.24
CA CYS A 137 15.35 19.89 -22.03
C CYS A 137 14.79 21.17 -22.64
N LYS A 138 14.91 22.31 -21.92
CA LYS A 138 14.84 23.62 -22.54
C LYS A 138 15.78 23.53 -23.74
N LYS A 139 15.27 23.68 -24.96
CA LYS A 139 16.14 23.85 -26.13
C LYS A 139 17.10 24.98 -25.73
N ARG A 140 18.38 24.68 -25.51
CA ARG A 140 19.38 25.71 -25.77
C ARG A 140 19.21 25.99 -27.24
N LEU A 141 18.70 27.17 -27.58
CA LEU A 141 18.70 27.63 -28.96
C LEU A 141 20.14 27.44 -29.46
N LYS A 142 20.30 26.86 -30.65
CA LYS A 142 21.64 26.75 -31.25
C LYS A 142 22.20 28.17 -31.35
N LEU A 143 23.45 28.37 -30.95
CA LEU A 143 24.17 29.62 -31.18
C LEU A 143 24.25 29.82 -32.70
N THR A 144 23.30 30.59 -33.22
CA THR A 144 23.30 31.09 -34.59
C THR A 144 23.48 32.60 -34.51
N ALA A 145 24.01 33.22 -35.57
CA ALA A 145 24.26 34.66 -35.61
C ALA A 145 23.00 35.49 -35.26
N LYS A 146 21.80 34.98 -35.57
CA LYS A 146 20.51 35.58 -35.21
C LYS A 146 20.28 35.65 -33.69
N HIS A 147 20.55 34.56 -32.96
CA HIS A 147 20.33 34.50 -31.51
C HIS A 147 21.43 35.19 -30.68
N ALA A 148 22.61 35.43 -31.26
CA ALA A 148 23.70 36.16 -30.60
C ALA A 148 23.44 37.67 -30.53
N LYS A 149 22.58 38.19 -31.41
CA LYS A 149 22.28 39.63 -31.57
C LYS A 149 21.18 40.15 -30.62
N GLU A 150 20.44 39.24 -29.98
CA GLU A 150 19.35 39.54 -29.02
C GLU A 150 19.83 39.55 -27.55
N ARG A 151 21.15 39.51 -27.33
CA ARG A 151 21.79 39.78 -26.02
C ARG A 151 22.36 41.18 -26.02
#